data_AF-A0A7X2SX44-F1
#
_entry.id   AF-A0A7X2SX44-F1
#
_cell.length_a   1.000
_cell.length_b   1.000
_cell.length_c   1.000
_cell.angle_alpha   90.00
_cell.angle_beta   90.00
_cell.angle_gamma   90.00
#
_symmetry.space_group_name_H-M   'P 1'
#
loop_
_entity.id
_entity.type
_entity.pdbx_description
1 polymer ?
#
loop_
_entity_poly.entity_id
_entity_poly.type
_entity_poly.pdbx_seq_one_letter_code
_entity_poly.pdbx_strand_id
1 'polypeptide(L)' 'YTESAEKDYASLAQTAHRLKGVFAMLNLTPGKQLCEELEHHIKACDDSNITNTTSDIDAYVNQLLQQGNQ' A
#
# COMPACT_ATOMS: atom_id res chain seq x y z
N TYR A 1 26.50 -9.31 -0.92
CA TYR A 1 25.33 -10.16 -0.68
C TYR A 1 24.12 -9.26 -0.85
N THR A 2 23.67 -9.10 -2.09
CA THR A 2 22.50 -8.31 -2.45
C THR A 2 21.57 -9.31 -3.10
N GLU A 3 20.90 -10.10 -2.26
CA GLU A 3 19.75 -10.88 -2.67
C GLU A 3 18.77 -9.88 -3.25
N SER A 4 18.72 -9.90 -4.58
CA SER A 4 17.51 -9.90 -5.36
C SER A 4 16.40 -9.01 -4.78
N ALA A 5 16.23 -7.84 -5.39
CA ALA A 5 14.91 -7.22 -5.51
C ALA A 5 14.00 -8.14 -6.33
N GLU A 6 13.80 -9.38 -5.87
CA GLU A 6 12.66 -10.19 -6.30
C GLU A 6 11.47 -9.35 -5.90
N LYS A 7 10.68 -8.94 -6.88
CA LYS A 7 9.41 -8.25 -6.67
C LYS A 7 8.52 -9.20 -5.89
N ASP A 8 8.69 -9.21 -4.57
CA ASP A 8 7.98 -10.11 -3.69
C ASP A 8 6.58 -9.55 -3.50
N TYR A 9 5.78 -9.74 -4.54
CA TYR A 9 4.37 -9.39 -4.57
C TYR A 9 3.63 -10.01 -3.39
N ALA A 10 4.09 -11.16 -2.88
CA ALA A 10 3.55 -11.78 -1.68
C ALA A 10 3.78 -10.91 -0.43
N SER A 11 4.97 -10.35 -0.24
CA SER A 11 5.30 -9.41 0.84
C SER A 11 4.57 -8.07 0.68
N LEU A 12 4.44 -7.60 -0.57
CA LEU A 12 3.69 -6.38 -0.86
C LEU A 12 2.20 -6.55 -0.56
N ALA A 13 1.60 -7.68 -0.97
CA ALA A 13 0.20 -8.00 -0.70
C ALA A 13 -0.06 -8.15 0.81
N GLN A 14 0.85 -8.78 1.55
CA GLN A 14 0.76 -8.85 3.02
C GLN A 14 0.84 -7.46 3.67
N THR A 15 1.67 -6.57 3.12
CA THR A 15 1.78 -5.19 3.59
C THR A 15 0.49 -4.41 3.30
N ALA A 16 -0.05 -4.51 2.08
CA ALA A 16 -1.34 -3.93 1.71
C ALA A 16 -2.48 -4.42 2.60
N HIS A 17 -2.52 -5.72 2.90
CA HIS A 17 -3.52 -6.31 3.78
C HIS A 17 -3.46 -5.75 5.21
N ARG A 18 -2.24 -5.59 5.76
CA ARG A 18 -2.05 -4.99 7.10
C ARG A 18 -2.47 -3.53 7.12
N LEU A 19 -2.03 -2.74 6.13
CA LEU A 19 -2.41 -1.32 5.98
C LEU A 19 -3.92 -1.15 5.83
N LYS A 20 -4.57 -1.99 5.03
CA LYS A 20 -6.04 -2.02 4.88
C LYS A 20 -6.76 -2.18 6.22
N GLY A 21 -6.27 -3.05 7.10
CA GLY A 21 -6.81 -3.22 8.45
C GLY A 21 -6.65 -1.95 9.30
N VAL A 22 -5.47 -1.33 9.25
CA VAL A 22 -5.20 -0.07 9.97
C VAL A 22 -6.09 1.06 9.44
N PHE A 23 -6.18 1.24 8.12
CA PHE A 23 -7.04 2.25 7.50
C PHE A 23 -8.51 2.02 7.83
N ALA A 24 -8.99 0.78 7.81
CA ALA A 24 -10.35 0.47 8.23
C ALA A 24 -10.61 0.81 9.70
N MET A 25 -9.65 0.52 10.59
CA MET A 25 -9.76 0.85 12.02
C MET A 25 -9.74 2.36 12.29
N LEU A 26 -8.98 3.12 11.50
CA LEU A 26 -8.95 4.59 11.53
C LEU A 26 -10.11 5.24 10.77
N ASN A 27 -11.02 4.45 10.20
CA ASN A 27 -12.13 4.89 9.34
C ASN A 27 -11.66 5.71 8.11
N LEU A 28 -10.45 5.43 7.63
CA LEU A 28 -9.82 6.06 6.47
C LEU A 28 -10.21 5.30 5.21
N THR A 29 -11.41 5.58 4.71
CA THR A 29 -11.94 4.99 3.47
C THR A 29 -10.99 5.10 2.26
N PRO A 30 -10.36 6.26 1.96
CA PRO A 30 -9.49 6.36 0.79
C PRO A 30 -8.23 5.48 0.92
N GLY A 31 -7.58 5.46 2.09
CA GLY A 31 -6.43 4.57 2.33
C GLY A 31 -6.80 3.09 2.19
N LYS A 32 -7.98 2.70 2.68
CA LYS A 32 -8.50 1.33 2.51
C LYS A 32 -8.64 0.99 1.02
N GLN A 33 -9.25 1.86 0.21
CA GLN A 33 -9.46 1.61 -1.22
C GLN A 33 -8.13 1.45 -1.96
N LEU A 34 -7.14 2.27 -1.66
CA LEU A 34 -5.80 2.16 -2.25
C LEU A 34 -5.15 0.81 -1.95
N CYS A 35 -5.28 0.30 -0.73
CA CYS A 35 -4.77 -1.04 -0.41
C CYS A 35 -5.52 -2.15 -1.15
N GLU A 36 -6.85 -2.04 -1.33
CA GLU A 36 -7.63 -3.01 -2.10
C GLU A 36 -7.24 -3.01 -3.59
N GLU A 37 -6.99 -1.83 -4.14
CA GLU A 37 -6.53 -1.64 -5.51
C GLU A 37 -5.12 -2.20 -5.70
N LEU A 38 -4.22 -1.95 -4.75
CA LEU A 38 -2.88 -2.55 -4.71
C LEU A 38 -2.94 -4.08 -4.69
N GLU A 39 -3.79 -4.69 -3.85
CA GLU A 39 -4.02 -6.15 -3.83
C GLU A 39 -4.51 -6.67 -5.19
N HIS A 40 -5.36 -5.90 -5.88
CA HIS A 40 -5.87 -6.25 -7.20
C HIS A 40 -4.76 -6.20 -8.26
N HIS A 41 -3.97 -5.13 -8.29
CA HIS A 41 -2.87 -4.99 -9.24
C HIS A 41 -1.79 -6.05 -9.04
N ILE A 42 -1.51 -6.43 -7.79
CA ILE A 42 -0.62 -7.55 -7.45
C ILE A 42 -1.14 -8.86 -8.06
N LYS A 43 -2.43 -9.16 -7.91
CA LYS A 43 -3.04 -10.35 -8.53
C LYS A 43 -3.03 -10.31 -10.06
N ALA A 44 -3.18 -9.10 -10.63
CA ALA A 44 -3.09 -8.87 -12.06
C ALA A 44 -1.64 -8.86 -12.59
N CYS A 45 -0.63 -8.90 -11.71
CA CYS A 45 0.79 -8.74 -12.04
C CYS A 45 1.07 -7.42 -12.79
N ASP A 46 0.34 -6.36 -12.46
CA ASP A 46 0.44 -5.05 -13.13
C ASP A 46 1.47 -4.15 -12.44
N ASP A 47 2.75 -4.40 -12.72
CA ASP A 47 3.90 -3.71 -12.13
C ASP A 47 3.80 -2.18 -12.09
N SER A 48 3.31 -1.57 -13.19
CA SER A 48 3.18 -0.12 -13.32
C SER A 48 2.16 0.44 -12.33
N ASN A 49 0.97 -0.16 -12.27
CA ASN A 49 -0.05 0.27 -11.32
C ASN A 49 0.35 -0.07 -9.89
N ILE A 50 0.98 -1.23 -9.64
CA ILE A 50 1.52 -1.58 -8.32
C ILE A 50 2.45 -0.49 -7.80
N THR A 51 3.41 -0.05 -8.62
CA THR A 51 4.35 1.01 -8.24
C THR A 51 3.62 2.33 -7.99
N ASN A 52 2.70 2.72 -8.87
CA ASN A 52 1.95 3.96 -8.75
C ASN A 52 1.07 3.98 -7.50
N THR A 53 0.29 2.92 -7.26
CA THR A 53 -0.57 2.78 -6.07
C THR A 53 0.25 2.70 -4.78
N THR A 54 1.42 2.05 -4.81
CA THR A 54 2.33 2.02 -3.63
C THR A 54 2.84 3.42 -3.30
N SER A 55 3.21 4.22 -4.31
CA SER A 55 3.61 5.62 -4.11
C SER A 55 2.46 6.49 -3.60
N ASP A 56 1.23 6.26 -4.07
CA ASP A 56 0.05 6.99 -3.59
C ASP A 56 -0.25 6.67 -2.12
N ILE A 57 -0.15 5.39 -1.73
CA ILE A 57 -0.27 4.96 -0.32
C ILE A 57 0.80 5.61 0.55
N ASP A 58 2.06 5.63 0.12
CA ASP A 58 3.15 6.26 0.86
C ASP A 58 2.91 7.76 1.08
N ALA A 59 2.54 8.48 0.02
CA ALA A 59 2.21 9.90 0.10
C ALA A 59 1.01 10.15 1.03
N TYR A 60 -0.01 9.29 0.96
CA TYR A 60 -1.19 9.36 1.81
C TYR A 60 -0.84 9.14 3.29
N VAL A 61 -0.04 8.12 3.61
CA VAL A 61 0.45 7.87 4.98
C VAL A 61 1.28 9.04 5.47
N ASN A 62 2.15 9.60 4.63
CA ASN A 62 2.97 10.74 4.99
C ASN A 62 2.12 11.99 5.30
N GLN A 63 1.09 12.25 4.50
CA GLN A 63 0.09 13.29 4.78
C GLN A 63 -0.61 13.07 6.12
N LEU A 64 -1.06 11.86 6.42
CA LEU A 64 -1.71 11.53 7.69
C LEU A 64 -0.79 11.73 8.89
N LEU A 65 0.48 11.32 8.76
CA LEU A 65 1.49 11.53 9.82
C LEU A 65 1.73 13.01 10.08
N GLN A 66 1.79 13.83 9.02
CA GLN A 66 1.91 15.28 9.15
C GLN A 66 0.67 15.90 9.83
N GLN A 67 -0.54 15.43 9.48
CA GLN A 67 -1.79 15.90 10.09
C GLN A 67 -1.92 15.48 11.56
N GLY A 68 -1.49 14.26 11.91
CA GLY A 68 -1.58 13.72 13.28
C GLY A 68 -0.51 14.22 14.25
N ASN A 69 0.53 14.90 13.74
CA ASN A 69 1.62 15.48 14.53
C ASN A 69 1.41 16.99 14.81
N GLN A 70 0.18 17.51 14.69
CA GLN A 70 -0.21 18.88 15.03
C GLN A 70 -1.15 18.89 16.24
#